data_AF-A0A533YXB1-F1
#
_entry.id   AF-A0A533YXB1-F1
#
_cell.length_a   1.000
_cell.length_b   1.000
_cell.length_c   1.000
_cell.angle_alpha   90.00
_cell.angle_beta   90.00
_cell.angle_gamma   90.00
#
_symmetry.space_group_name_H-M   'P 1'
#
loop_
_entity.id
_entity.type
_entity.pdbx_description
1 polymer ?
#
loop_
_entity_poly.entity_id
_entity_poly.type
_entity_poly.pdbx_seq_one_letter_code
_entity_poly.pdbx_strand_id
1 'polypeptide(L)'
;MPEVYNWQLGRKMLYPYEERHPKWQFTFVFNINRCIACQTCSMADKSTWLFSKGQEYMWWNDVETKPYGGYPQFYDVKVAQLVEQVNPGGQVWNTRVGRKHHAPYGVFEGFTIFDAGAKIGQAAIGYIPTDQEWRFVNIYEDTATSMRALVDGNDKSGFSATEPWKSQGSSLPEHETFFFYLQRICNHCTYPGCLAACPRKAIYKRPE
;
A
#
# COMPACT_ATOMS: atom_id res chain seq x y z
N MET A 1 0.53 -22.22 11.79
CA MET A 1 0.63 -21.79 10.38
C MET A 1 1.94 -22.31 9.83
N PRO A 2 1.98 -22.83 8.59
CA PRO A 2 3.24 -23.10 7.88
C PRO A 2 4.21 -21.91 7.87
N GLU A 3 5.49 -22.21 7.72
CA GLU A 3 6.52 -21.22 7.43
C GLU A 3 6.89 -21.29 5.94
N VAL A 4 6.75 -20.18 5.23
CA VAL A 4 7.06 -20.07 3.80
C VAL A 4 8.19 -19.07 3.57
N TYR A 5 9.03 -19.30 2.56
CA TYR A 5 10.14 -18.39 2.29
C TYR A 5 9.68 -17.18 1.47
N ASN A 6 9.92 -15.97 1.98
CA ASN A 6 9.65 -14.74 1.24
C ASN A 6 10.97 -14.06 0.87
N TRP A 7 11.34 -14.15 -0.40
CA TRP A 7 12.57 -13.58 -0.94
C TRP A 7 12.62 -12.05 -0.82
N GLN A 8 11.48 -11.36 -0.81
CA GLN A 8 11.42 -9.90 -0.63
C GLN A 8 11.84 -9.50 0.78
N LEU A 9 11.60 -10.38 1.76
CA LEU A 9 11.96 -10.17 3.17
C LEU A 9 13.30 -10.82 3.53
N GLY A 10 13.85 -11.66 2.66
CA GLY A 10 15.08 -12.42 2.92
C GLY A 10 14.96 -13.47 4.02
N ARG A 11 13.74 -13.82 4.46
CA ARG A 11 13.48 -14.76 5.56
C ARG A 11 12.24 -15.61 5.35
N LYS A 12 12.08 -16.63 6.20
CA LYS A 12 10.80 -17.31 6.37
C LYS A 12 9.81 -16.43 7.13
N MET A 13 8.53 -16.56 6.80
CA MET A 13 7.42 -15.89 7.49
C MET A 13 6.25 -16.85 7.66
N LEU A 14 5.34 -16.52 8.58
CA LEU A 14 4.10 -17.28 8.74
C LEU A 14 3.18 -17.04 7.55
N TYR A 15 2.55 -18.11 7.05
CA TYR A 15 1.46 -18.03 6.08
C TYR A 15 0.48 -19.18 6.31
N PRO A 16 -0.85 -18.99 6.19
CA PRO A 16 -1.81 -20.04 6.53
C PRO A 16 -1.75 -21.30 5.67
N TYR A 17 -1.18 -21.21 4.46
CA TYR A 17 -1.11 -22.30 3.50
C TYR A 17 0.34 -22.69 3.22
N GLU A 18 0.54 -23.93 2.75
CA GLU A 18 1.85 -24.39 2.30
C GLU A 18 2.32 -23.60 1.07
N GLU A 19 3.63 -23.54 0.89
CA GLU A 19 4.25 -22.80 -0.21
C GLU A 19 3.83 -23.39 -1.57
N ARG A 20 3.19 -22.56 -2.39
CA ARG A 20 2.76 -22.91 -3.74
C ARG A 20 2.86 -21.71 -4.66
N HIS A 21 3.54 -21.90 -5.78
CA HIS A 21 3.72 -20.87 -6.81
C HIS A 21 3.01 -21.28 -8.10
N PRO A 22 2.43 -20.32 -8.84
CA PRO A 22 1.93 -20.59 -10.19
C PRO A 22 3.10 -20.86 -11.14
N LYS A 23 2.83 -21.52 -12.27
CA LYS A 23 3.84 -21.77 -13.30
C LYS A 23 4.27 -20.48 -13.98
N TRP A 24 3.35 -19.54 -14.15
CA TRP A 24 3.60 -18.21 -14.67
C TRP A 24 2.85 -17.19 -13.81
N GLN A 25 3.27 -15.93 -13.86
CA GLN A 25 2.59 -14.86 -13.14
C GLN A 25 2.51 -13.64 -14.02
N PHE A 26 1.28 -13.27 -14.39
CA PHE A 26 1.07 -11.98 -15.03
C PHE A 26 1.46 -10.86 -14.07
N THR A 27 2.31 -9.96 -14.55
CA THR A 27 2.97 -8.92 -13.74
C THR A 27 2.85 -7.59 -14.46
N PHE A 28 2.67 -6.53 -13.67
CA PHE A 28 2.48 -5.18 -14.16
C PHE A 28 3.69 -4.32 -13.77
N VAL A 29 4.10 -3.43 -14.68
CA VAL A 29 5.12 -2.42 -14.40
C VAL A 29 4.53 -1.06 -14.73
N PHE A 30 4.43 -0.23 -13.70
CA PHE A 30 3.92 1.13 -13.81
C PHE A 30 5.08 2.12 -13.74
N ASN A 31 5.27 2.91 -14.81
CA ASN A 31 6.25 4.00 -14.80
C ASN A 31 5.62 5.28 -14.25
N ILE A 32 5.81 5.53 -12.96
CA ILE A 32 5.25 6.69 -12.27
C ILE A 32 5.83 8.03 -12.76
N ASN A 33 6.97 8.04 -13.46
CA ASN A 33 7.53 9.25 -14.07
C ASN A 33 6.74 9.72 -15.31
N ARG A 34 5.85 8.87 -15.85
CA ARG A 34 5.01 9.17 -17.03
C ARG A 34 3.52 9.20 -16.71
N CYS A 35 3.15 8.90 -15.47
CA CYS A 35 1.76 9.02 -15.07
C CYS A 35 1.38 10.50 -15.03
N ILE A 36 0.19 10.83 -15.51
CA ILE A 36 -0.34 12.21 -15.53
C ILE A 36 -1.72 12.29 -14.85
N ALA A 37 -2.09 11.28 -14.07
CA ALA A 37 -3.39 11.15 -13.39
C ALA A 37 -4.63 11.47 -14.25
N CYS A 38 -4.63 11.14 -15.54
CA CYS A 38 -5.77 11.42 -16.41
C CYS A 38 -7.03 10.56 -16.13
N GLN A 39 -6.98 9.66 -15.14
CA GLN A 39 -8.05 8.74 -14.75
C GLN A 39 -8.62 7.85 -15.86
N THR A 40 -7.96 7.78 -17.02
CA THR A 40 -8.45 7.00 -18.17
C THR A 40 -8.46 5.50 -17.86
N CYS A 41 -7.44 5.00 -17.16
CA CYS A 41 -7.38 3.61 -16.74
C CYS A 41 -8.48 3.25 -15.72
N SER A 42 -8.76 4.15 -14.78
CA SER A 42 -9.84 4.01 -13.80
C SER A 42 -11.19 3.91 -14.49
N MET A 43 -11.47 4.79 -15.45
CA MET A 43 -12.74 4.79 -16.19
C MET A 43 -12.87 3.61 -17.16
N ALA A 44 -11.77 3.15 -17.76
CA ALA A 44 -11.77 1.95 -18.59
C ALA A 44 -12.16 0.71 -17.78
N ASP A 45 -11.58 0.54 -16.59
CA ASP A 45 -11.93 -0.55 -15.67
C ASP A 45 -13.37 -0.44 -15.18
N LYS A 46 -13.77 0.76 -14.73
CA LYS A 46 -15.11 1.03 -14.21
C LYS A 46 -16.22 0.69 -15.21
N SER A 47 -16.08 1.20 -16.43
CA SER A 47 -17.07 1.02 -17.49
C SER A 47 -17.14 -0.41 -18.01
N THR A 48 -16.04 -1.17 -17.92
CA THR A 48 -15.99 -2.56 -18.38
C THR A 48 -16.51 -3.54 -17.33
N TRP A 49 -16.11 -3.36 -16.06
CA TRP A 49 -16.27 -4.40 -15.03
C TRP A 49 -17.16 -4.02 -13.86
N LEU A 50 -17.30 -2.73 -13.55
CA LEU A 50 -17.84 -2.25 -12.26
C LEU A 50 -19.03 -1.29 -12.43
N PHE A 51 -19.85 -1.54 -13.44
CA PHE A 51 -21.05 -0.77 -13.75
C PHE A 51 -22.33 -1.31 -13.09
N SER A 52 -22.26 -2.47 -12.43
CA SER A 52 -23.45 -3.11 -11.84
C SER A 52 -23.79 -2.56 -10.45
N LYS A 53 -25.06 -2.69 -10.07
CA LYS A 53 -25.55 -2.28 -8.75
C LYS A 53 -24.76 -2.96 -7.62
N GLY A 54 -24.31 -2.18 -6.65
CA GLY A 54 -23.49 -2.64 -5.51
C GLY A 54 -21.98 -2.55 -5.76
N GLN A 55 -21.54 -2.13 -6.94
CA GLN A 55 -20.13 -1.95 -7.31
C GLN A 55 -19.75 -0.48 -7.54
N GLU A 56 -20.63 0.46 -7.18
CA GLU A 56 -20.48 1.89 -7.46
C GLU A 56 -19.23 2.47 -6.77
N TYR A 57 -18.89 1.97 -5.59
CA TYR A 57 -17.67 2.32 -4.87
C TYR A 57 -16.49 1.40 -5.15
N MET A 58 -16.60 0.45 -6.08
CA MET A 58 -15.45 -0.37 -6.47
C MET A 58 -14.67 0.37 -7.56
N TRP A 59 -13.38 0.56 -7.31
CA TRP A 59 -12.39 1.00 -8.29
C TRP A 59 -11.25 0.00 -8.23
N TRP A 60 -11.29 -1.02 -9.09
CA TRP A 60 -10.22 -2.03 -9.11
C TRP A 60 -8.94 -1.47 -9.71
N ASN A 61 -9.08 -0.51 -10.63
CA ASN A 61 -8.02 0.37 -11.09
C ASN A 61 -8.29 1.79 -10.58
N ASP A 62 -7.39 2.28 -9.73
CA ASP A 62 -7.47 3.61 -9.16
C ASP A 62 -6.14 4.35 -9.33
N VAL A 63 -6.20 5.68 -9.34
CA VAL A 63 -5.01 6.55 -9.39
C VAL A 63 -5.10 7.54 -8.24
N GLU A 64 -4.06 7.56 -7.41
CA GLU A 64 -3.97 8.38 -6.21
C GLU A 64 -2.85 9.43 -6.34
N THR A 65 -3.07 10.64 -5.85
CA THR A 65 -1.99 11.61 -5.60
C THR A 65 -1.34 11.34 -4.24
N LYS A 66 -0.07 10.92 -4.25
CA LYS A 66 0.73 10.68 -3.05
C LYS A 66 1.50 11.92 -2.62
N PRO A 67 1.70 12.15 -1.31
CA PRO A 67 1.61 11.17 -0.20
C PRO A 67 0.23 10.99 0.44
N TYR A 68 -0.81 11.67 -0.04
CA TYR A 68 -2.15 11.62 0.55
C TYR A 68 -3.11 10.75 -0.29
N GLY A 69 -4.41 11.03 -0.21
CA GLY A 69 -5.40 10.25 -0.96
C GLY A 69 -5.69 8.92 -0.28
N GLY A 70 -5.08 7.86 -0.80
CA GLY A 70 -5.37 6.49 -0.43
C GLY A 70 -6.78 6.07 -0.88
N TYR A 71 -6.88 4.92 -1.55
CA TYR A 71 -8.17 4.30 -1.78
C TYR A 71 -8.19 2.83 -1.34
N PRO A 72 -9.08 2.44 -0.41
CA PRO A 72 -9.89 3.32 0.46
C PRO A 72 -9.03 4.22 1.34
N GLN A 73 -9.62 5.28 1.88
CA GLN A 73 -8.90 6.39 2.52
C GLN A 73 -7.88 5.92 3.57
N PHE A 74 -6.59 6.20 3.33
CA PHE A 74 -5.45 5.87 4.20
C PHE A 74 -5.24 4.38 4.51
N TYR A 75 -5.65 3.47 3.62
CA TYR A 75 -5.53 2.02 3.83
C TYR A 75 -4.09 1.58 4.16
N ASP A 76 -3.08 2.17 3.50
CA ASP A 76 -1.66 1.86 3.66
C ASP A 76 -1.17 2.23 5.06
N VAL A 77 -1.42 3.48 5.48
CA VAL A 77 -1.03 3.99 6.80
C VAL A 77 -1.75 3.23 7.92
N LYS A 78 -3.06 2.98 7.77
CA LYS A 78 -3.85 2.26 8.79
C LYS A 78 -3.37 0.84 8.97
N VAL A 79 -3.09 0.10 7.89
CA VAL A 79 -2.55 -1.26 8.01
C VAL A 79 -1.16 -1.24 8.65
N ALA A 80 -0.30 -0.28 8.28
CA ALA A 80 1.01 -0.13 8.92
C ALA A 80 0.89 0.16 10.42
N GLN A 81 -0.04 1.02 10.83
CA GLN A 81 -0.32 1.32 12.24
C GLN A 81 -0.79 0.09 13.02
N LEU A 82 -1.62 -0.76 12.42
CA LEU A 82 -2.05 -2.01 13.05
C LEU A 82 -0.87 -2.94 13.31
N VAL A 83 0.07 -3.04 12.37
CA VAL A 83 1.30 -3.83 12.56
C VAL A 83 2.18 -3.20 13.64
N GLU A 84 2.33 -1.87 13.64
CA GLU A 84 3.11 -1.14 14.63
C GLU A 84 2.55 -1.31 16.05
N GLN A 85 1.23 -1.34 16.23
CA GLN A 85 0.61 -1.60 17.54
C GLN A 85 0.95 -2.99 18.10
N VAL A 86 1.17 -3.98 17.23
CA VAL A 86 1.53 -5.34 17.63
C VAL A 86 3.04 -5.51 17.80
N ASN A 87 3.84 -4.74 17.05
CA ASN A 87 5.31 -4.82 17.08
C ASN A 87 5.96 -3.41 17.06
N PRO A 88 5.84 -2.65 18.16
CA PRO A 88 6.29 -1.26 18.20
C PRO A 88 7.81 -1.14 17.97
N GLY A 89 8.21 -0.28 17.04
CA GLY A 89 9.61 -0.05 16.68
C GLY A 89 10.31 -1.24 16.03
N GLY A 90 9.58 -2.32 15.73
CA GLY A 90 10.17 -3.57 15.25
C GLY A 90 10.32 -3.66 13.73
N GLN A 91 9.86 -2.67 12.96
CA GLN A 91 9.92 -2.65 11.49
C GLN A 91 11.34 -2.31 10.99
N VAL A 92 12.31 -3.20 11.25
CA VAL A 92 13.74 -2.98 10.98
C VAL A 92 14.21 -3.80 9.78
N TRP A 93 15.04 -3.19 8.93
CA TRP A 93 15.74 -3.87 7.85
C TRP A 93 17.22 -4.06 8.17
N ASN A 94 17.68 -5.30 8.24
CA ASN A 94 19.09 -5.63 8.37
C ASN A 94 19.74 -5.74 6.99
N THR A 95 20.34 -4.64 6.55
CA THR A 95 21.04 -4.53 5.26
C THR A 95 22.50 -4.93 5.31
N ARG A 96 23.03 -5.24 6.51
CA ARG A 96 24.43 -5.70 6.71
C ARG A 96 24.62 -7.16 6.35
N VAL A 97 23.53 -7.95 6.37
CA VAL A 97 23.55 -9.31 5.83
C VAL A 97 23.79 -9.20 4.33
N GLY A 98 24.93 -9.71 3.85
CA GLY A 98 25.34 -9.58 2.45
C GLY A 98 24.21 -9.99 1.50
N ARG A 99 23.98 -9.18 0.46
CA ARG A 99 22.92 -9.42 -0.52
C ARG A 99 23.13 -10.77 -1.20
N LYS A 100 22.14 -11.65 -1.09
CA LYS A 100 22.13 -12.97 -1.73
C LYS A 100 21.02 -12.98 -2.78
N HIS A 101 21.09 -13.92 -3.72
CA HIS A 101 20.03 -14.11 -4.73
C HIS A 101 18.64 -14.28 -4.09
N HIS A 102 18.55 -14.99 -2.96
CA HIS A 102 17.31 -15.22 -2.22
C HIS A 102 16.97 -14.09 -1.20
N ALA A 103 17.88 -13.13 -0.98
CA ALA A 103 17.69 -12.00 -0.08
C ALA A 103 18.33 -10.73 -0.69
N PRO A 104 17.80 -10.22 -1.82
CA PRO A 104 18.44 -9.17 -2.59
C PRO A 104 18.49 -7.82 -1.86
N TYR A 105 17.62 -7.63 -0.88
CA TYR A 105 17.48 -6.37 -0.15
C TYR A 105 17.95 -6.43 1.31
N GLY A 106 18.56 -7.55 1.73
CA GLY A 106 18.85 -7.83 3.14
C GLY A 106 17.73 -8.62 3.81
N VAL A 107 17.69 -8.62 5.15
CA VAL A 107 16.72 -9.38 5.95
C VAL A 107 15.81 -8.44 6.70
N PHE A 108 14.51 -8.50 6.42
CA PHE A 108 13.51 -7.74 7.15
C PHE A 108 13.15 -8.46 8.46
N GLU A 109 13.47 -7.85 9.59
CA GLU A 109 13.30 -8.44 10.92
C GLU A 109 11.95 -8.09 11.56
N GLY A 110 11.19 -7.17 10.95
CA GLY A 110 9.86 -6.78 11.40
C GLY A 110 8.75 -7.76 11.10
N PHE A 111 7.55 -7.46 11.58
CA PHE A 111 6.38 -8.32 11.41
C PHE A 111 5.68 -8.05 10.09
N THR A 112 5.28 -9.12 9.41
CA THR A 112 4.29 -9.06 8.34
C THR A 112 2.87 -8.98 8.93
N ILE A 113 1.87 -8.74 8.07
CA ILE A 113 0.47 -8.84 8.48
C ILE A 113 0.09 -10.23 9.01
N PHE A 114 0.81 -11.28 8.59
CA PHE A 114 0.61 -12.65 9.05
C PHE A 114 1.24 -12.88 10.43
N ASP A 115 2.46 -12.38 10.62
CA ASP A 115 3.16 -12.48 11.91
C ASP A 115 2.38 -11.70 12.99
N ALA A 116 1.95 -10.47 12.66
CA ALA A 116 1.10 -9.66 13.54
C ALA A 116 -0.26 -10.32 13.79
N GLY A 117 -0.90 -10.88 12.75
CA GLY A 117 -2.16 -11.63 12.88
C GLY A 117 -2.01 -12.82 13.84
N ALA A 118 -0.94 -13.59 13.72
CA ALA A 118 -0.67 -14.76 14.56
C ALA A 118 -0.65 -14.40 16.05
N LYS A 119 -0.10 -13.24 16.41
CA LYS A 119 -0.02 -12.76 17.80
C LYS A 119 -1.37 -12.47 18.41
N ILE A 120 -2.36 -12.07 17.60
CA ILE A 120 -3.71 -11.72 18.04
C ILE A 120 -4.75 -12.80 17.68
N GLY A 121 -4.31 -14.00 17.28
CA GLY A 121 -5.19 -15.12 16.95
C GLY A 121 -5.93 -15.00 15.62
N GLN A 122 -5.41 -14.20 14.67
CA GLN A 122 -5.94 -14.03 13.32
C GLN A 122 -4.99 -14.59 12.25
N ALA A 123 -5.53 -14.97 11.09
CA ALA A 123 -4.70 -15.45 9.98
C ALA A 123 -3.86 -14.34 9.34
N ALA A 124 -4.40 -13.12 9.30
CA ALA A 124 -3.73 -11.90 8.89
C ALA A 124 -4.40 -10.73 9.60
N ILE A 125 -3.62 -9.75 10.07
CA ILE A 125 -4.19 -8.50 10.56
C ILE A 125 -4.69 -7.67 9.37
N GLY A 126 -5.77 -6.96 9.60
CA GLY A 126 -6.36 -6.06 8.63
C GLY A 126 -7.53 -5.31 9.26
N TYR A 127 -8.15 -4.47 8.47
CA TYR A 127 -9.37 -3.77 8.87
C TYR A 127 -10.36 -3.78 7.72
N ILE A 128 -11.63 -3.62 8.07
CA ILE A 128 -12.70 -3.44 7.10
C ILE A 128 -12.94 -1.93 7.01
N PRO A 129 -12.67 -1.29 5.86
CA PRO A 129 -12.90 0.13 5.72
C PRO A 129 -14.39 0.46 5.83
N THR A 130 -14.68 1.55 6.51
CA THR A 130 -16.04 2.06 6.67
C THR A 130 -16.58 2.59 5.35
N ASP A 131 -17.92 2.67 5.20
CA ASP A 131 -18.54 3.28 4.02
C ASP A 131 -18.00 4.68 3.74
N GLN A 132 -17.69 5.46 4.78
CA GLN A 132 -17.12 6.80 4.66
C GLN A 132 -15.78 6.81 3.93
N GLU A 133 -14.93 5.82 4.17
CA GLU A 133 -13.61 5.69 3.53
C GLU A 133 -13.71 5.30 2.06
N TRP A 134 -14.84 4.79 1.61
CA TRP A 134 -15.12 4.44 0.21
C TRP A 134 -15.77 5.57 -0.59
N ARG A 135 -16.28 6.61 0.08
CA ARG A 135 -17.14 7.64 -0.56
C ARG A 135 -16.44 8.43 -1.66
N PHE A 136 -15.15 8.66 -1.50
CA PHE A 136 -14.39 9.56 -2.37
C PHE A 136 -13.11 8.86 -2.80
N VAL A 137 -13.06 8.48 -4.08
CA VAL A 137 -11.81 8.13 -4.75
C VAL A 137 -11.02 9.41 -4.95
N ASN A 138 -9.68 9.29 -4.91
CA ASN A 138 -8.77 10.37 -5.28
C ASN A 138 -8.96 11.69 -4.49
N ILE A 139 -9.25 11.58 -3.19
CA ILE A 139 -9.21 12.76 -2.32
C ILE A 139 -7.81 13.37 -2.37
N TYR A 140 -7.73 14.70 -2.33
CA TYR A 140 -6.47 15.43 -2.44
C TYR A 140 -5.72 15.20 -3.77
N GLU A 141 -6.45 14.95 -4.88
CA GLU A 141 -5.88 15.01 -6.23
C GLU A 141 -5.10 16.33 -6.42
N ASP A 142 -3.92 16.23 -7.04
CA ASP A 142 -2.99 17.34 -7.29
C ASP A 142 -2.61 18.18 -6.06
N THR A 143 -2.84 17.67 -4.85
CA THR A 143 -2.50 18.35 -3.60
C THR A 143 -1.11 17.94 -3.14
N ALA A 144 -0.16 18.89 -3.19
CA ALA A 144 1.19 18.70 -2.69
C ALA A 144 1.28 18.68 -1.16
N THR A 145 2.34 18.06 -0.62
CA THR A 145 2.62 17.93 0.82
C THR A 145 2.54 19.26 1.58
N SER A 146 3.16 20.32 1.06
CA SER A 146 3.20 21.66 1.69
C SER A 146 1.83 22.37 1.71
N MET A 147 0.95 22.08 0.74
CA MET A 147 -0.37 22.71 0.64
C MET A 147 -1.38 22.10 1.61
N ARG A 148 -1.24 20.84 2.00
CA ARG A 148 -2.16 20.23 2.98
C ARG A 148 -1.96 20.81 4.38
N ALA A 149 -0.72 21.05 4.79
CA ALA A 149 -0.39 21.72 6.06
C ALA A 149 -1.04 23.12 6.15
N LEU A 150 -1.17 23.81 5.01
CA LEU A 150 -1.85 25.09 4.86
C LEU A 150 -3.39 24.98 4.93
N VAL A 151 -3.98 23.97 4.29
CA VAL A 151 -5.44 23.79 4.18
C VAL A 151 -6.05 23.23 5.47
N ASP A 152 -5.40 22.25 6.10
CA ASP A 152 -5.96 21.54 7.26
C ASP A 152 -5.58 22.22 8.60
N GLY A 153 -4.83 23.33 8.58
CA GLY A 153 -4.34 24.05 9.76
C GLY A 153 -3.45 23.22 10.71
N ASN A 154 -3.14 21.99 10.31
CA ASN A 154 -2.42 20.98 11.06
C ASN A 154 -1.12 20.71 10.30
N ASP A 155 -0.21 21.66 10.37
CA ASP A 155 1.17 21.37 10.04
C ASP A 155 1.71 20.34 11.05
N LYS A 156 1.73 19.07 10.63
CA LYS A 156 2.37 17.98 11.37
C LYS A 156 3.77 17.68 10.85
N SER A 157 4.28 18.51 9.94
CA SER A 157 5.69 18.47 9.55
C SER A 157 6.60 19.27 10.48
N GLY A 158 6.03 20.12 11.37
CA GLY A 158 6.79 20.88 12.37
C GLY A 158 7.23 22.29 11.89
N PHE A 159 6.63 22.78 10.82
CA PHE A 159 6.87 24.05 10.13
C PHE A 159 5.70 25.06 10.27
N SER A 160 5.97 26.18 10.94
CA SER A 160 5.01 27.26 11.22
C SER A 160 4.48 27.97 9.96
N ALA A 161 3.30 28.59 10.09
CA ALA A 161 2.71 29.42 9.06
C ALA A 161 3.58 30.64 8.64
N THR A 162 4.52 31.04 9.50
CA THR A 162 5.37 32.24 9.39
C THR A 162 6.71 32.00 8.70
N GLU A 163 6.95 30.80 8.19
CA GLU A 163 8.27 30.45 7.68
C GLU A 163 8.58 31.06 6.30
N PRO A 164 9.80 31.62 6.08
CA PRO A 164 10.15 32.44 4.91
C PRO A 164 9.99 31.75 3.54
N TRP A 165 10.11 30.43 3.47
CA TRP A 165 10.10 29.65 2.22
C TRP A 165 8.72 29.53 1.57
N LYS A 166 7.62 29.93 2.23
CA LYS A 166 6.34 30.11 1.50
C LYS A 166 6.39 31.21 0.44
N SER A 167 7.37 32.11 0.53
CA SER A 167 7.61 33.18 -0.44
C SER A 167 8.73 32.87 -1.45
N GLN A 168 9.47 31.77 -1.26
CA GLN A 168 10.58 31.37 -2.12
C GLN A 168 10.29 29.95 -2.63
N GLY A 169 10.07 29.81 -3.94
CA GLY A 169 9.80 28.50 -4.54
C GLY A 169 10.87 27.45 -4.19
N SER A 170 10.57 26.17 -4.42
CA SER A 170 11.45 25.06 -4.05
C SER A 170 12.88 25.26 -4.60
N SER A 171 13.88 25.22 -3.72
CA SER A 171 15.30 25.26 -4.05
C SER A 171 15.97 23.98 -3.59
N LEU A 172 16.94 23.49 -4.37
CA LEU A 172 17.75 22.33 -3.97
C LEU A 172 18.60 22.69 -2.73
N PRO A 173 18.90 21.72 -1.83
CA PRO A 173 18.74 20.28 -2.01
C PRO A 173 17.39 19.66 -1.60
N GLU A 174 16.48 20.40 -0.97
CA GLU A 174 15.21 19.88 -0.47
C GLU A 174 14.00 20.24 -1.37
N HIS A 175 13.39 19.23 -2.00
CA HIS A 175 12.06 19.38 -2.60
C HIS A 175 10.99 19.37 -1.50
N GLU A 176 10.69 20.54 -0.92
CA GLU A 176 9.69 20.68 0.14
C GLU A 176 8.25 20.49 -0.36
N THR A 177 8.01 20.83 -1.63
CA THR A 177 6.72 20.61 -2.30
C THR A 177 6.89 19.50 -3.32
N PHE A 178 6.26 18.37 -3.04
CA PHE A 178 6.23 17.25 -3.98
C PHE A 178 4.88 16.56 -3.90
N PHE A 179 4.50 15.98 -5.03
CA PHE A 179 3.52 14.91 -5.12
C PHE A 179 3.88 14.05 -6.34
N PHE A 180 3.30 12.86 -6.41
CA PHE A 180 3.35 12.04 -7.61
C PHE A 180 2.07 11.23 -7.72
N TYR A 181 1.83 10.68 -8.90
CA TYR A 181 0.67 9.85 -9.15
C TYR A 181 1.02 8.38 -9.02
N LEU A 182 0.18 7.67 -8.28
CA LEU A 182 0.31 6.24 -8.04
C LEU A 182 -0.93 5.54 -8.57
N GLN A 183 -0.81 5.00 -9.78
CA GLN A 183 -1.81 4.07 -10.31
C GLN A 183 -1.68 2.71 -9.65
N ARG A 184 -2.80 2.11 -9.26
CA ARG A 184 -2.85 0.86 -8.51
C ARG A 184 -3.96 -0.04 -9.03
N ILE A 185 -3.68 -1.34 -8.88
CA ILE A 185 -4.60 -2.44 -9.10
C ILE A 185 -4.35 -3.51 -8.05
N CYS A 186 -5.13 -4.60 -8.06
CA CYS A 186 -4.78 -5.79 -7.30
C CYS A 186 -3.37 -6.28 -7.67
N ASN A 187 -2.50 -6.46 -6.67
CA ASN A 187 -1.11 -6.87 -6.88
C ASN A 187 -0.95 -8.36 -7.26
N HIS A 188 -2.02 -9.16 -7.20
CA HIS A 188 -1.97 -10.60 -7.43
C HIS A 188 -0.80 -11.28 -6.68
N CYS A 189 -0.64 -10.95 -5.39
CA CYS A 189 0.55 -11.28 -4.59
C CYS A 189 0.94 -12.76 -4.64
N THR A 190 2.23 -13.06 -4.41
CA THR A 190 2.73 -14.42 -4.17
C THR A 190 2.11 -15.02 -2.91
N TYR A 191 2.06 -14.23 -1.84
CA TYR A 191 1.44 -14.59 -0.56
C TYR A 191 0.25 -13.64 -0.29
N PRO A 192 -0.92 -13.88 -0.91
CA PRO A 192 -2.05 -12.97 -0.83
C PRO A 192 -2.71 -12.96 0.56
N GLY A 193 -2.81 -11.76 1.15
CA GLY A 193 -3.48 -11.52 2.43
C GLY A 193 -4.98 -11.80 2.39
N CYS A 194 -5.64 -11.49 1.27
CA CYS A 194 -7.07 -11.78 1.10
C CYS A 194 -7.38 -13.29 1.11
N LEU A 195 -6.51 -14.11 0.50
CA LEU A 195 -6.62 -15.57 0.51
C LEU A 195 -6.38 -16.12 1.93
N ALA A 196 -5.37 -15.60 2.62
CA ALA A 196 -5.07 -15.93 4.01
C ALA A 196 -6.24 -15.62 4.96
N ALA A 197 -6.91 -14.47 4.78
CA ALA A 197 -7.97 -14.01 5.65
C ALA A 197 -9.34 -14.70 5.40
N CYS A 198 -9.57 -15.29 4.23
CA CYS A 198 -10.90 -15.80 3.84
C CYS A 198 -11.27 -17.08 4.61
N PRO A 199 -12.23 -17.06 5.55
CA PRO A 199 -12.60 -18.26 6.31
C PRO A 199 -13.36 -19.29 5.46
N ARG A 200 -13.92 -18.84 4.33
CA ARG A 200 -14.72 -19.67 3.41
C ARG A 200 -13.91 -20.30 2.29
N LYS A 201 -12.62 -19.96 2.17
CA LYS A 201 -11.73 -20.44 1.08
C LYS A 201 -12.32 -20.20 -0.32
N ALA A 202 -13.05 -19.09 -0.49
CA ALA A 202 -13.64 -18.72 -1.77
C ALA A 202 -12.63 -18.07 -2.73
N ILE A 203 -11.50 -17.59 -2.20
CA ILE A 203 -10.43 -16.97 -2.96
C ILE A 203 -9.35 -18.03 -3.23
N TYR A 204 -8.85 -18.06 -4.45
CA TYR A 204 -7.75 -18.93 -4.86
C TYR A 204 -6.81 -18.19 -5.82
N LYS A 205 -5.54 -18.60 -5.82
CA LYS A 205 -4.56 -18.17 -6.81
C LYS A 205 -4.53 -19.22 -7.93
N ARG A 206 -4.74 -18.79 -9.17
CA ARG A 206 -4.73 -19.69 -10.34
C ARG A 206 -3.33 -20.31 -10.52
N PRO A 207 -3.23 -21.58 -10.97
CA PRO A 207 -1.95 -22.24 -11.18
C PRO A 207 -1.18 -21.79 -12.43
N GLU A 208 -1.85 -21.18 -13.40
CA GLU A 208 -1.29 -20.62 -14.64
C GLU A 208 -0.72 -19.22 -14.48
#